data_AF-A0A6G3X8B0-F1
#
_entry.id   AF-A0A6G3X8B0-F1
#
_cell.length_a   1.000
_cell.length_b   1.000
_cell.length_c   1.000
_cell.angle_alpha   90.00
_cell.angle_beta   90.00
_cell.angle_gamma   90.00
#
_symmetry.space_group_name_H-M   'P 1'
#
loop_
_entity.id
_entity.type
_entity.pdbx_description
1 polymer ?
#
loop_
_entity_poly.entity_id
_entity_poly.type
_entity_poly.pdbx_seq_one_letter_code
_entity_poly.pdbx_strand_id
1 'polypeptide(L)'
;SKVGFGGGGSCATLGHLAAAVATGQASVGVAWRSRKRGSGPRPWKNTAVQLPTPAQWTRPYGLLRPADEIGMLARRYMHEYGATRDHLFNVALACRNRANQNPAAIMYDRPLTREMYMTSR
;
A
#
# COMPACT_ATOMS: atom_id res chain seq x y z
N SER A 1 -9.00 -14.70 15.97
CA SER A 1 -8.11 -14.93 14.82
C SER A 1 -7.44 -13.62 14.41
N LYS A 2 -6.18 -13.65 13.93
CA LYS A 2 -5.42 -12.47 13.46
C LYS A 2 -4.65 -12.85 12.19
N VAL A 3 -4.62 -11.95 11.22
CA VAL A 3 -3.85 -12.10 9.97
C VAL A 3 -2.53 -11.35 10.02
N GLY A 4 -1.61 -11.73 9.13
CA GLY A 4 -0.33 -11.05 8.95
C GLY A 4 -0.46 -9.55 8.70
N PHE A 5 0.62 -8.81 9.01
CA PHE A 5 0.66 -7.36 8.88
C PHE A 5 0.60 -6.89 7.42
N GLY A 6 0.18 -5.64 7.19
CA GLY A 6 0.22 -5.00 5.87
C GLY A 6 -1.15 -4.82 5.22
N GLY A 7 -1.15 -4.45 3.93
CA GLY A 7 -2.36 -4.26 3.13
C GLY A 7 -3.03 -5.57 2.70
N GLY A 8 -2.24 -6.63 2.46
CA GLY A 8 -2.76 -7.95 2.06
C GLY A 8 -3.60 -8.66 3.13
N GLY A 9 -3.51 -8.24 4.40
CA GLY A 9 -4.30 -8.82 5.49
C GLY A 9 -5.80 -8.57 5.39
N SER A 10 -6.24 -7.53 4.68
CA SER A 10 -7.68 -7.19 4.60
C SER A 10 -8.51 -8.34 4.03
N CYS A 11 -8.10 -8.91 2.90
CA CYS A 11 -8.81 -10.04 2.28
C CYS A 11 -8.68 -11.33 3.11
N ALA A 12 -7.52 -11.58 3.72
CA ALA A 12 -7.33 -12.73 4.60
C ALA A 12 -8.27 -12.68 5.83
N THR A 13 -8.55 -11.48 6.35
CA THR A 13 -9.48 -11.31 7.49
C THR A 13 -10.89 -11.76 7.11
N LEU A 14 -11.34 -11.40 5.90
CA LEU A 14 -12.61 -11.89 5.34
C LEU A 14 -12.58 -13.40 5.10
N GLY A 15 -11.47 -13.93 4.57
CA GLY A 15 -11.30 -15.37 4.36
C GLY A 15 -11.41 -16.19 5.65
N HIS A 16 -10.78 -15.74 6.74
CA HIS A 16 -10.91 -16.38 8.04
C HIS A 16 -12.35 -16.36 8.57
N LEU A 17 -13.04 -15.22 8.42
CA LEU A 17 -14.43 -15.10 8.84
C LEU A 17 -15.35 -16.01 8.02
N ALA A 18 -15.17 -16.04 6.70
CA ALA A 18 -15.94 -16.91 5.82
C ALA A 18 -15.75 -18.39 6.18
N ALA A 19 -14.51 -18.82 6.46
CA ALA A 19 -14.23 -20.19 6.90
C ALA A 19 -14.89 -20.53 8.25
N ALA A 20 -14.85 -19.61 9.22
CA ALA A 20 -15.50 -19.81 10.52
C ALA A 20 -17.01 -19.97 10.39
N VAL A 21 -17.65 -19.19 9.50
CA VAL A 21 -19.08 -19.32 9.22
C VAL A 21 -19.40 -20.63 8.49
N ALA A 22 -18.67 -20.93 7.42
CA ALA A 22 -18.91 -22.12 6.60
C ALA A 22 -18.75 -23.44 7.38
N THR A 23 -17.86 -23.46 8.37
CA THR A 23 -17.60 -24.64 9.22
C THR A 23 -18.47 -24.70 10.47
N GLY A 24 -19.39 -23.75 10.66
CA GLY A 24 -20.26 -23.69 11.84
C GLY A 24 -19.57 -23.26 13.14
N GLN A 25 -18.30 -22.82 13.07
CA GLN A 25 -17.57 -22.30 14.23
C GLN A 25 -18.12 -20.94 14.71
N ALA A 26 -18.76 -20.18 13.81
CA ALA A 26 -19.44 -18.93 14.12
C ALA A 26 -20.70 -18.75 13.27
N SER A 27 -21.74 -18.12 13.79
CA SER A 27 -22.92 -17.70 13.02
C SER A 27 -22.84 -16.24 12.56
N VAL A 28 -22.09 -15.40 13.28
CA VAL A 28 -21.88 -13.97 13.00
C VAL A 28 -20.45 -13.60 13.39
N GLY A 29 -19.80 -12.73 12.62
CA GLY A 29 -18.52 -12.15 13.02
C GLY A 29 -18.21 -10.85 12.30
N VAL A 30 -17.23 -10.13 12.85
CA VAL A 30 -16.86 -8.77 12.40
C VAL A 30 -15.43 -8.76 11.91
N ALA A 31 -15.24 -8.39 10.63
CA ALA A 31 -13.93 -8.10 10.05
C ALA A 31 -13.68 -6.59 10.11
N TRP A 32 -12.64 -6.15 10.81
CA TRP A 32 -12.38 -4.72 11.00
C TRP A 32 -10.89 -4.38 10.98
N ARG A 33 -10.60 -3.11 10.66
CA ARG A 33 -9.26 -2.54 10.71
C ARG A 33 -9.32 -1.04 10.95
N SER A 34 -8.55 -0.52 11.93
CA SER A 34 -8.37 0.93 12.12
C SER A 34 -6.91 1.34 12.35
N ARG A 35 -6.37 2.26 11.54
CA ARG A 35 -5.01 2.81 11.71
C ARG A 35 -5.07 4.27 12.15
N LYS A 36 -4.37 4.58 13.23
CA LYS A 36 -3.97 5.96 13.56
C LYS A 36 -2.65 6.27 12.82
N ARG A 37 -2.73 7.03 11.72
CA ARG A 37 -1.62 7.26 10.79
C ARG A 37 -0.47 8.12 11.37
N GLY A 38 -0.74 8.84 12.46
CA GLY A 38 0.23 9.68 13.17
C GLY A 38 0.76 9.11 14.49
N SER A 39 0.36 7.90 14.91
CA SER A 39 0.84 7.34 16.17
C SER A 39 2.05 6.42 15.96
N GLY A 40 3.19 6.85 16.50
CA GLY A 40 4.40 6.04 16.62
C GLY A 40 5.51 6.39 15.63
N PRO A 41 6.76 6.01 15.94
CA PRO A 41 7.90 6.22 15.06
C PRO A 41 7.68 5.49 13.74
N ARG A 42 8.15 6.08 12.64
CA ARG A 42 8.12 5.42 11.33
C ARG A 42 8.96 4.14 11.42
N PRO A 43 8.44 2.95 11.03
CA PRO A 43 9.20 1.70 11.11
C PRO A 43 10.55 1.75 10.40
N TRP A 44 10.64 2.55 9.33
CA TRP A 44 11.86 2.74 8.55
C TRP A 44 12.87 3.73 9.15
N LYS A 45 12.54 4.48 10.23
CA LYS A 45 13.47 5.45 10.85
C LYS A 45 14.65 4.79 11.58
N ASN A 46 14.47 3.59 12.14
CA ASN A 46 15.50 2.95 12.97
C ASN A 46 16.34 1.95 12.16
N THR A 47 17.40 2.40 11.50
CA THR A 47 18.32 1.57 10.71
C THR A 47 19.33 0.78 11.53
N ALA A 48 19.43 1.04 12.84
CA ALA A 48 20.41 0.41 13.72
C ALA A 48 20.04 -1.04 14.09
N VAL A 49 18.77 -1.43 13.94
CA VAL A 49 18.31 -2.79 14.25
C VAL A 49 18.32 -3.63 12.98
N GLN A 50 19.22 -4.62 12.94
CA GLN A 50 19.09 -5.75 12.02
C GLN A 50 17.86 -6.55 12.45
N LEU A 51 16.84 -6.56 11.59
CA LEU A 51 15.68 -7.41 11.76
C LEU A 51 16.01 -8.77 11.12
N PRO A 52 15.65 -9.92 11.73
CA PRO A 52 15.78 -11.25 11.13
C PRO A 52 14.72 -11.44 10.03
N THR A 53 14.77 -10.55 9.04
CA THR A 53 13.82 -10.42 7.93
C THR A 53 14.64 -10.11 6.68
N PRO A 54 14.08 -10.25 5.47
CA PRO A 54 14.75 -9.83 4.24
C PRO A 54 15.28 -8.39 4.28
N ALA A 55 14.74 -7.55 5.17
CA ALA A 55 15.17 -6.17 5.36
C ALA A 55 16.65 -6.01 5.77
N GLN A 56 17.30 -7.05 6.31
CA GLN A 56 18.75 -6.99 6.56
C GLN A 56 19.58 -6.82 5.28
N TRP A 57 19.04 -7.24 4.13
CA TRP A 57 19.69 -7.14 2.82
C TRP A 57 19.31 -5.87 2.04
N THR A 58 18.36 -5.07 2.55
CA THR A 58 17.86 -3.87 1.87
C THR A 58 18.18 -2.61 2.66
N ARG A 59 18.00 -2.64 3.99
CA ARG A 59 18.13 -1.46 4.84
C ARG A 59 19.55 -0.88 4.92
N PRO A 60 20.63 -1.68 5.04
CA PRO A 60 21.99 -1.13 5.01
C PRO A 60 22.33 -0.41 3.71
N TYR A 61 21.62 -0.72 2.62
CA TYR A 61 21.85 -0.17 1.29
C TYR A 61 20.85 0.95 0.92
N GLY A 62 20.11 1.48 1.89
CA GLY A 62 19.22 2.63 1.68
C GLY A 62 17.83 2.30 1.13
N LEU A 63 17.50 1.02 0.90
CA LEU A 63 16.13 0.59 0.59
C LEU A 63 15.35 0.41 1.90
N LEU A 64 14.77 1.52 2.37
CA LEU A 64 14.22 1.63 3.73
C LEU A 64 12.71 1.72 3.76
N ARG A 65 12.13 2.44 2.81
CA ARG A 65 10.70 2.71 2.71
C ARG A 65 10.08 1.74 1.71
N PRO A 66 8.81 1.36 1.88
CA PRO A 66 8.11 0.58 0.85
C PRO A 66 8.16 1.22 -0.53
N ALA A 67 8.21 2.55 -0.61
CA ALA A 67 8.36 3.26 -1.89
C ALA A 67 9.73 3.02 -2.56
N ASP A 68 10.79 2.80 -1.79
CA ASP A 68 12.12 2.52 -2.32
C ASP A 68 12.14 1.12 -2.98
N GLU A 69 11.55 0.13 -2.31
CA GLU A 69 11.42 -1.24 -2.83
C GLU A 69 10.54 -1.30 -4.09
N ILE A 70 9.36 -0.66 -4.06
CA ILE A 70 8.48 -0.58 -5.23
C ILE A 70 9.14 0.21 -6.37
N GLY A 71 9.96 1.21 -6.07
CA GLY A 71 10.73 1.95 -7.06
C GLY A 71 11.66 1.06 -7.88
N MET A 72 12.35 0.10 -7.24
CA MET A 72 13.21 -0.87 -7.92
C MET A 72 12.41 -1.77 -8.86
N LEU A 73 11.27 -2.30 -8.39
CA LEU A 73 10.39 -3.14 -9.21
C LEU A 73 9.80 -2.37 -10.40
N ALA A 74 9.34 -1.15 -10.17
CA ALA A 74 8.81 -0.28 -11.22
C ALA A 74 9.89 0.02 -12.26
N ARG A 75 11.13 0.31 -11.85
CA ARG A 75 12.23 0.58 -12.78
C ARG A 75 12.57 -0.62 -13.64
N ARG A 76 12.55 -1.83 -13.07
CA ARG A 76 12.75 -3.07 -13.82
C ARG A 76 11.62 -3.32 -14.82
N TYR A 77 10.37 -3.15 -14.39
CA TYR A 77 9.21 -3.26 -15.28
C TYR A 77 9.30 -2.28 -16.47
N MET A 78 9.66 -1.03 -16.21
CA MET A 78 9.87 -0.03 -17.26
C MET A 78 11.01 -0.39 -18.21
N HIS A 79 12.10 -0.99 -17.71
CA HIS A 79 13.21 -1.44 -18.53
C HIS A 79 12.82 -2.62 -19.44
N GLU A 80 12.09 -3.59 -18.89
CA GLU A 80 11.76 -4.84 -19.58
C GLU A 80 10.61 -4.68 -20.58
N TYR A 81 9.61 -3.86 -20.25
CA TYR A 81 8.38 -3.74 -21.03
C TYR A 81 8.19 -2.35 -21.66
N GLY A 82 9.20 -1.47 -21.55
CA GLY A 82 9.14 -0.12 -22.14
C GLY A 82 8.10 0.82 -21.51
N ALA A 83 7.61 0.51 -20.31
CA ALA A 83 6.66 1.38 -19.63
C ALA A 83 7.29 2.74 -19.28
N THR A 84 6.50 3.81 -19.37
CA THR A 84 6.96 5.18 -19.13
C THR A 84 6.24 5.81 -17.95
N ARG A 85 6.72 6.97 -17.50
CA ARG A 85 6.01 7.77 -16.49
C ARG A 85 4.61 8.18 -16.96
N ASP A 86 4.39 8.34 -18.26
CA ASP A 86 3.06 8.63 -18.82
C ASP A 86 2.07 7.48 -18.60
N HIS A 87 2.52 6.23 -18.71
CA HIS A 87 1.67 5.08 -18.40
C HIS A 87 1.27 5.07 -16.92
N LEU A 88 2.19 5.40 -16.02
CA LEU A 88 1.92 5.48 -14.58
C LEU A 88 0.98 6.65 -14.23
N PHE A 89 1.03 7.77 -14.96
CA PHE A 89 0.08 8.86 -14.80
C PHE A 89 -1.37 8.41 -14.99
N ASN A 90 -1.63 7.55 -15.98
CA ASN A 90 -2.99 7.06 -16.24
C ASN A 90 -3.58 6.33 -15.02
N VAL A 91 -2.76 5.58 -14.28
CA VAL A 91 -3.18 4.92 -13.03
C VAL A 91 -3.48 5.94 -11.94
N ALA A 92 -2.60 6.92 -11.74
CA ALA A 92 -2.79 7.96 -10.73
C ALA A 92 -4.04 8.81 -11.01
N LEU A 93 -4.27 9.16 -12.28
CA LEU A 93 -5.44 9.91 -12.73
C LEU A 93 -6.73 9.10 -12.54
N ALA A 94 -6.74 7.82 -12.91
CA ALA A 94 -7.91 6.97 -12.71
C ALA A 94 -8.31 6.88 -11.22
N CYS A 95 -7.34 6.64 -10.34
CA CYS A 95 -7.56 6.68 -8.89
C CYS A 95 -8.07 8.03 -8.42
N ARG A 96 -7.53 9.13 -8.98
CA ARG A 96 -7.94 10.48 -8.61
C ARG A 96 -9.38 10.79 -9.02
N ASN A 97 -9.76 10.47 -10.25
CA ASN A 97 -11.10 10.70 -10.78
C ASN A 97 -12.16 9.98 -9.94
N ARG A 98 -11.87 8.75 -9.48
CA ARG A 98 -12.75 8.03 -8.56
C ARG A 98 -12.83 8.68 -7.18
N ALA A 99 -11.70 9.18 -6.66
CA ALA A 99 -11.70 9.91 -5.40
C ALA A 99 -12.50 11.22 -5.50
N ASN A 100 -12.43 11.95 -6.62
CA ASN A 100 -13.21 13.17 -6.84
C ASN A 100 -14.72 12.94 -6.97
N GLN A 101 -15.17 11.69 -7.12
CA GLN A 101 -16.59 11.30 -7.15
C GLN A 101 -17.10 10.77 -5.80
N ASN A 102 -16.24 10.74 -4.76
CA ASN A 102 -16.57 10.17 -3.46
C ASN A 102 -16.45 11.24 -2.35
N PRO A 103 -17.55 11.75 -1.80
CA PRO A 103 -17.53 12.75 -0.72
C PRO A 103 -16.77 12.31 0.54
N ALA A 104 -16.60 11.01 0.77
CA ALA A 104 -15.84 10.48 1.90
C ALA A 104 -14.31 10.43 1.64
N ALA A 105 -13.85 10.71 0.42
CA ALA A 105 -12.44 10.64 0.07
C ALA A 105 -11.69 11.91 0.49
N ILE A 106 -10.49 11.74 1.06
CA ILE A 106 -9.56 12.85 1.41
C ILE A 106 -9.25 13.75 0.19
N MET A 107 -9.34 13.20 -1.01
CA MET A 107 -8.98 13.86 -2.25
C MET A 107 -10.19 14.38 -3.04
N TYR A 108 -11.39 14.39 -2.46
CA TYR A 108 -12.66 14.73 -3.13
C TYR A 108 -12.58 16.02 -3.96
N ASP A 109 -12.17 17.15 -3.38
CA ASP A 109 -12.09 18.43 -4.10
C ASP A 109 -10.70 18.75 -4.66
N ARG A 110 -9.86 17.73 -4.89
CA ARG A 110 -8.45 17.94 -5.28
C ARG A 110 -8.15 17.28 -6.62
N PRO A 111 -8.47 17.89 -7.78
CA PRO A 111 -8.18 17.31 -9.08
C PRO A 111 -6.67 17.11 -9.32
N LEU A 112 -6.31 16.25 -10.26
CA LEU A 112 -4.93 16.00 -10.67
C LEU A 112 -4.80 16.24 -12.17
N THR A 113 -3.94 17.18 -12.57
CA THR A 113 -3.54 17.33 -13.98
C THR A 113 -2.26 16.54 -14.28
N ARG A 114 -1.96 16.37 -15.58
CA ARG A 114 -0.73 15.72 -16.02
C ARG A 114 0.49 16.51 -15.58
N GLU A 115 0.45 17.82 -15.71
CA GLU A 115 1.54 18.74 -15.37
C GLU A 115 1.86 18.64 -13.88
N MET A 116 0.83 18.62 -13.02
CA MET A 116 0.98 18.40 -11.58
C MET A 116 1.68 17.07 -11.26
N TYR A 117 1.32 16.00 -11.97
CA TYR A 117 1.96 14.70 -11.79
C TYR A 117 3.42 14.70 -12.28
N MET A 118 3.70 15.27 -13.45
CA MET A 118 5.05 15.23 -14.04
C MET A 118 6.04 16.11 -13.29
N THR A 119 5.57 17.22 -12.72
CA THR A 119 6.38 18.13 -11.90
C THR A 119 6.49 17.70 -10.43
N SER A 120 5.75 16.67 -10.01
CA SER A 120 5.87 16.11 -8.66
C SER A 120 7.22 15.42 -8.43
N ARG A 121 7.73 15.51 -7.20
CA ARG A 121 8.98 14.91 -6.72
C ARG A 121 8.74 13.77 -5.75
#